data_AF-A0A1E4F9F9-F1
#
_entry.id   AF-A0A1E4F9F9-F1
#
_cell.length_a   1.000
_cell.length_b   1.000
_cell.length_c   1.000
_cell.angle_alpha   90.00
_cell.angle_beta   90.00
_cell.angle_gamma   90.00
#
_symmetry.space_group_name_H-M   'P 1'
#
loop_
_entity.id
_entity.type
_entity.pdbx_description
1 polymer ?
#
loop_
_entity_poly.entity_id
_entity_poly.type
_entity_poly.pdbx_seq_one_letter_code
_entity_poly.pdbx_strand_id
1 'polypeptide(L)'
;MIDFRPLIASDLETLRSWFADAELSRRLSYPTVEWFSYVTGTDAARCWIAVRQSEAIAQLQVDHHPGEPAYLDIAIRPDLRGKGLGRAVLSAFLDGPGKA
;
A
#
# COMPACT_ATOMS: atom_id res chain seq x y z
N MET A 1 -3.44 15.97 6.46
CA MET A 1 -4.11 14.71 6.83
C MET A 1 -3.65 13.65 5.86
N ILE A 2 -3.47 12.42 6.33
CA ILE A 2 -3.24 11.25 5.47
C ILE A 2 -4.53 10.44 5.57
N ASP A 3 -5.20 10.28 4.43
CA ASP A 3 -6.43 9.51 4.34
C ASP A 3 -6.14 8.17 3.68
N PHE A 4 -6.92 7.14 4.01
CA PHE A 4 -6.77 5.82 3.43
C PHE A 4 -8.05 5.43 2.74
N ARG A 5 -7.91 4.88 1.54
CA ARG A 5 -9.03 4.27 0.82
C ARG A 5 -8.61 2.93 0.23
N PRO A 6 -9.55 2.00 0.02
CA PRO A 6 -9.26 0.76 -0.69
C PRO A 6 -8.63 1.04 -2.06
N LEU A 7 -7.74 0.13 -2.48
CA LEU A 7 -7.20 0.09 -3.82
C LEU A 7 -8.32 -0.06 -4.84
N ILE A 8 -8.30 0.74 -5.91
CA ILE A 8 -9.22 0.63 -7.04
C ILE A 8 -8.45 0.47 -8.35
N ALA A 9 -9.13 0.04 -9.42
CA ALA A 9 -8.49 -0.28 -10.69
C ALA A 9 -7.71 0.92 -11.29
N SER A 10 -8.20 2.15 -11.11
CA SER A 10 -7.52 3.36 -11.62
C SER A 10 -6.21 3.67 -10.92
N ASP A 11 -5.92 3.06 -9.76
CA ASP A 11 -4.64 3.24 -9.07
C ASP A 11 -3.52 2.42 -9.69
N LEU A 12 -3.85 1.35 -10.43
CA LEU A 12 -2.87 0.38 -10.91
C LEU A 12 -1.81 1.00 -11.80
N GLU A 13 -2.21 1.88 -12.72
CA GLU A 13 -1.25 2.57 -13.58
C GLU A 13 -0.27 3.42 -12.75
N THR A 14 -0.80 4.14 -11.76
CA THR A 14 0.03 4.97 -10.86
C THR A 14 1.00 4.10 -10.07
N LEU A 15 0.54 3.02 -9.43
CA LEU A 15 1.40 2.12 -8.67
C LEU A 15 2.47 1.47 -9.54
N ARG A 16 2.11 1.02 -10.74
CA ARG A 16 3.04 0.42 -11.70
C ARG A 16 4.15 1.39 -12.10
N SER A 17 3.84 2.68 -12.24
CA SER A 17 4.85 3.68 -12.55
C SER A 17 5.92 3.82 -11.46
N TRP A 18 5.60 3.51 -10.20
CA TRP A 18 6.57 3.56 -9.09
C TRP A 18 7.67 2.49 -9.25
N PHE A 19 7.38 1.38 -9.95
CA PHE A 19 8.33 0.28 -10.18
C PHE A 19 9.43 0.61 -11.22
N ALA A 20 9.42 1.82 -11.78
CA ALA A 20 10.62 2.37 -12.44
C ALA A 20 11.76 2.61 -11.43
N ASP A 21 11.45 2.72 -10.14
CA ASP A 21 12.45 2.81 -9.06
C ASP A 21 13.06 1.44 -8.74
N ALA A 22 14.40 1.36 -8.83
CA ALA A 22 15.13 0.11 -8.65
C ALA A 22 15.02 -0.46 -7.22
N GLU A 23 14.98 0.38 -6.19
CA GLU A 23 14.90 -0.10 -4.80
C GLU A 23 13.52 -0.66 -4.47
N LEU A 24 12.45 -0.07 -5.02
CA LEU A 24 11.09 -0.61 -4.90
C LEU A 24 10.99 -1.97 -5.58
N SER A 25 11.43 -2.05 -6.83
CA SER A 25 11.40 -3.28 -7.63
C SER A 25 12.27 -4.40 -7.07
N ARG A 26 13.31 -4.06 -6.29
CA ARG A 26 14.12 -5.05 -5.57
C ARG A 26 13.41 -5.61 -4.34
N ARG A 27 12.49 -4.85 -3.72
CA ARG A 27 11.84 -5.21 -2.44
C ARG A 27 10.46 -5.80 -2.59
N LEU A 28 9.68 -5.32 -3.54
CA LEU A 28 8.29 -5.74 -3.75
C LEU A 28 8.11 -6.31 -5.15
N SER A 29 7.15 -7.21 -5.29
CA SER A 29 6.74 -7.73 -6.58
C SER A 29 5.88 -6.72 -7.34
N TYR A 30 6.02 -6.72 -8.67
CA TYR A 30 5.25 -5.84 -9.54
C TYR A 30 3.73 -6.09 -9.39
N PRO A 31 2.88 -5.04 -9.32
CA PRO A 31 1.44 -5.18 -9.12
C PRO A 31 0.73 -5.65 -10.39
N THR A 32 0.68 -6.97 -10.56
CA THR A 32 -0.01 -7.63 -11.67
C THR A 32 -1.54 -7.57 -11.51
N VAL A 33 -2.27 -8.05 -12.51
CA VAL A 33 -3.75 -8.15 -12.45
C VAL A 33 -4.18 -9.24 -11.47
N GLU A 34 -3.41 -10.32 -11.38
CA GLU A 34 -3.62 -11.42 -10.43
C GLU A 34 -3.45 -10.92 -8.99
N TRP A 35 -2.40 -10.14 -8.72
CA TRP A 35 -2.19 -9.48 -7.44
C TRP A 35 -3.36 -8.55 -7.10
N PHE A 36 -3.81 -7.72 -8.05
CA PHE A 36 -4.95 -6.83 -7.83
C PHE A 36 -6.21 -7.62 -7.45
N SER A 37 -6.48 -8.73 -8.15
CA SER A 37 -7.62 -9.59 -7.88
C SER A 37 -7.53 -10.22 -6.49
N TYR A 38 -6.34 -10.63 -6.07
CA TYR A 38 -6.09 -11.21 -4.75
C TYR A 38 -6.40 -10.22 -3.61
N VAL A 39 -5.86 -8.99 -3.67
CA VAL A 39 -5.99 -8.00 -2.60
C VAL A 39 -7.33 -7.23 -2.59
N THR A 40 -8.19 -7.47 -3.57
CA THR A 40 -9.54 -6.86 -3.67
C THR A 40 -10.69 -7.87 -3.61
N GLY A 41 -10.41 -9.16 -3.86
CA GLY A 41 -11.42 -10.21 -3.97
C GLY A 41 -11.54 -11.14 -2.77
N THR A 42 -10.71 -10.98 -1.74
CA THR A 42 -10.68 -11.87 -0.57
C THR A 42 -10.63 -11.08 0.74
N ASP A 43 -11.03 -11.71 1.84
CA ASP A 43 -10.80 -11.17 3.19
C ASP A 43 -9.41 -11.54 3.75
N ALA A 44 -8.69 -12.43 3.06
CA ALA A 44 -7.34 -12.85 3.46
C ALA A 44 -6.29 -11.78 3.17
N ALA A 45 -6.55 -10.89 2.22
CA ALA A 45 -5.69 -9.75 1.93
C ALA A 45 -6.47 -8.50 1.59
N ARG A 46 -6.00 -7.35 2.08
CA ARG A 46 -6.58 -6.04 1.77
C ARG A 46 -5.48 -5.05 1.45
N CYS A 47 -5.74 -4.19 0.48
CA CYS A 47 -4.80 -3.15 0.05
C CYS A 47 -5.45 -1.77 0.09
N TRP A 48 -4.71 -0.80 0.63
CA TRP A 48 -5.08 0.60 0.74
C TRP A 48 -4.09 1.50 0.01
N ILE A 49 -4.62 2.61 -0.50
CA ILE A 49 -3.83 3.76 -0.94
C ILE A 49 -3.92 4.83 0.13
N ALA A 50 -2.75 5.26 0.61
CA ALA A 50 -2.62 6.46 1.42
C ALA A 50 -2.61 7.68 0.50
N VAL A 51 -3.49 8.64 0.76
CA VAL A 51 -3.69 9.84 -0.04
C VAL A 51 -3.39 11.08 0.80
N ARG A 52 -2.70 12.05 0.21
CA ARG A 52 -2.51 13.39 0.79
C ARG A 52 -2.70 14.43 -0.31
N GLN A 53 -3.59 15.40 -0.09
CA GLN A 53 -3.90 16.44 -1.08
C GLN A 53 -4.29 15.85 -2.45
N SER A 54 -5.12 14.79 -2.43
CA SER A 54 -5.55 14.04 -3.61
C SER A 54 -4.46 13.24 -4.35
N GLU A 55 -3.22 13.25 -3.87
CA GLU A 55 -2.14 12.43 -4.45
C GLU A 55 -1.95 11.12 -3.67
N ALA A 56 -1.77 10.02 -4.38
CA ALA A 56 -1.30 8.78 -3.80
C ALA A 56 0.15 8.96 -3.32
N ILE A 57 0.38 8.71 -2.03
CA ILE A 57 1.70 8.86 -1.40
C ILE A 57 2.26 7.53 -0.90
N ALA A 58 1.40 6.53 -0.68
CA ALA A 58 1.82 5.19 -0.31
C ALA A 58 0.76 4.14 -0.69
N GLN A 59 1.21 2.90 -0.81
CA GLN A 59 0.39 1.71 -0.86
C GLN A 59 0.71 0.87 0.39
N LEU A 60 -0.34 0.28 0.98
CA LEU A 60 -0.23 -0.61 2.12
C LEU A 60 -1.06 -1.86 1.85
N GLN A 61 -0.51 -3.03 2.09
CA GLN A 61 -1.22 -4.30 1.99
C GLN A 61 -1.07 -5.05 3.31
N VAL A 62 -2.19 -5.60 3.78
CA VAL A 62 -2.20 -6.50 4.93
C VAL A 62 -2.69 -7.86 4.47
N ASP A 63 -1.90 -8.89 4.76
CA ASP A 63 -2.27 -10.30 4.61
C ASP A 63 -2.52 -10.89 5.98
N HIS A 64 -3.66 -11.56 6.15
CA HIS A 64 -4.06 -12.18 7.40
C HIS A 64 -4.62 -13.58 7.14
N HIS A 65 -3.94 -14.57 7.73
CA HIS A 65 -4.38 -15.96 7.73
C HIS A 65 -4.87 -16.33 9.14
N PRO A 66 -6.02 -17.00 9.29
CA PRO A 66 -6.54 -17.37 10.59
C PRO A 66 -5.52 -18.15 11.43
N GLY A 67 -5.22 -17.66 12.63
CA GLY A 67 -4.27 -18.29 13.54
C GLY A 67 -2.81 -17.84 13.36
N GLU A 68 -2.54 -16.90 12.45
CA GLU A 68 -1.21 -16.33 12.22
C GLU A 68 -1.18 -14.81 12.47
N PRO A 69 -0.01 -14.23 12.78
CA PRO A 69 0.16 -12.78 12.74
C PRO A 69 -0.17 -12.23 11.35
N ALA A 70 -0.71 -11.02 11.30
CA ALA A 70 -0.86 -10.30 10.04
C ALA A 70 0.50 -9.82 9.52
N TYR A 71 0.70 -9.89 8.20
CA TYR A 71 1.87 -9.38 7.51
C TYR A 71 1.52 -8.07 6.81
N LEU A 72 2.41 -7.07 6.91
CA LEU A 72 2.21 -5.74 6.34
C LEU A 72 3.32 -5.43 5.33
N ASP A 73 2.90 -5.15 4.10
CA ASP A 73 3.75 -4.52 3.09
C ASP A 73 3.43 -3.04 2.97
N ILE A 74 4.47 -2.20 2.86
CA ILE A 74 4.33 -0.76 2.68
C ILE A 74 5.28 -0.25 1.60
N ALA A 75 4.72 0.41 0.59
CA ALA A 75 5.44 1.12 -0.46
C ALA A 75 5.17 2.62 -0.35
N ILE A 76 6.21 3.41 -0.08
CA ILE A 76 6.12 4.88 -0.18
C ILE A 76 6.49 5.28 -1.60
N ARG A 77 5.76 6.26 -2.17
CA ARG A 77 6.07 6.83 -3.48
C ARG A 77 7.57 7.20 -3.55
N PRO A 78 8.34 6.68 -4.52
CA PRO A 78 9.80 6.72 -4.45
C PRO A 78 10.42 8.13 -4.31
N ASP A 79 9.86 9.13 -5.01
CA ASP A 79 10.29 10.54 -4.98
C ASP A 79 10.02 11.26 -3.64
N LEU A 80 9.27 10.63 -2.74
CA LEU A 80 8.93 11.18 -1.43
C LEU A 80 9.74 10.59 -0.27
N ARG A 81 10.71 9.70 -0.55
CA ARG A 81 11.59 9.11 0.47
C ARG A 81 12.47 10.17 1.15
N GLY A 82 13.00 9.83 2.34
CA GLY A 82 13.87 10.70 3.13
C GLY A 82 13.17 11.84 3.88
N LYS A 83 11.84 11.97 3.76
CA LYS A 83 11.04 13.06 4.35
C LYS A 83 10.25 12.66 5.60
N GLY A 84 10.52 11.48 6.16
CA GLY A 84 9.79 10.93 7.31
C GLY A 84 8.37 10.42 7.00
N LEU A 85 7.93 10.44 5.74
CA LEU A 85 6.58 10.04 5.35
C LEU A 85 6.27 8.57 5.65
N GLY A 86 7.23 7.66 5.53
CA GLY A 86 7.00 6.25 5.88
C GLY A 86 6.51 6.06 7.32
N ARG A 87 7.14 6.78 8.25
CA ARG A 87 6.71 6.81 9.66
C ARG A 87 5.33 7.44 9.83
N ALA A 88 5.08 8.57 9.16
CA ALA A 88 3.80 9.27 9.26
C ALA A 88 2.63 8.43 8.71
N VAL A 89 2.83 7.78 7.56
CA VAL A 89 1.86 6.88 6.94
C VAL A 89 1.60 5.68 7.84
N LEU A 90 2.64 5.00 8.34
CA LEU A 90 2.48 3.84 9.21
C LEU A 90 1.73 4.19 10.50
N SER A 91 2.09 5.30 11.15
CA SER A 91 1.39 5.77 12.35
C SER A 91 -0.09 6.02 12.06
N ALA A 92 -0.41 6.77 11.00
CA ALA A 92 -1.78 7.07 10.64
C ALA A 92 -2.58 5.81 10.26
N PHE A 93 -1.94 4.82 9.65
CA PHE A 93 -2.57 3.54 9.32
C PHE A 93 -2.92 2.75 10.58
N LEU A 94 -1.98 2.61 11.52
CA LEU A 94 -2.18 1.92 12.79
C LEU A 94 -3.20 2.62 13.68
N ASP A 95 -3.35 3.94 13.55
CA ASP A 95 -4.39 4.70 14.26
C ASP A 95 -5.78 4.59 13.62
N GLY A 96 -5.86 4.14 12.36
CA GLY A 96 -7.08 4.03 11.57
C GLY A 96 -7.32 2.62 11.02
N PRO A 97 -7.20 2.37 9.69
CA PRO A 97 -7.58 1.10 9.08
C PRO A 97 -6.87 -0.14 9.63
N GLY A 98 -5.66 0.00 10.18
CA GLY A 98 -4.88 -1.11 10.74
C GLY A 98 -5.41 -1.67 12.07
N LYS A 99 -6.49 -1.09 12.63
CA LYS A 99 -7.18 -1.61 13.82
C LYS A 99 -8.28 -2.62 13.50
N ALA A 100 -8.70 -2.67 12.24
CA ALA A 100 -9.87 -3.44 11.79
C ALA A 100 -9.55 -4.91 11.53
#